data_AF-A0A2P6S2Z1-F1
#
_entry.id   AF-A0A2P6S2Z1-F1
#
_cell.length_a   1.000
_cell.length_b   1.000
_cell.length_c   1.000
_cell.angle_alpha   90.00
_cell.angle_beta   90.00
_cell.angle_gamma   90.00
#
_symmetry.space_group_name_H-M   'P 1'
#
loop_
_entity.id
_entity.type
_entity.pdbx_description
1 polymer ?
#
loop_
_entity_poly.entity_id
_entity_poly.type
_entity_poly.pdbx_seq_one_letter_code
_entity_poly.pdbx_strand_id
1 'polypeptide(L)'
;MISEESPRLLSGFSPGPVSKQKKYHHKLECYVSLIELLCLCGDLGRITCVVVELKKMNFLMNSNAANCLIRSFGCLGMVEELLWVWRGMKENGIEPSLYTYNFLVNGLVNSMFIESAERVFEVGRLCLTL
;
A
#
# COMPACT_ATOMS: atom_id res chain seq x y z
N MET A 1 -21.69 -0.26 41.86
CA MET A 1 -22.40 -1.18 40.95
C MET A 1 -22.41 -0.52 39.58
N ILE A 2 -21.96 -1.28 38.60
CA ILE A 2 -21.50 -0.85 37.28
C ILE A 2 -22.71 -0.38 36.46
N SER A 3 -22.67 0.87 36.00
CA SER A 3 -23.54 1.35 34.93
C SER A 3 -23.00 0.89 33.60
N GLU A 4 -23.88 0.33 32.78
CA GLU A 4 -23.65 0.08 31.35
C GLU A 4 -23.26 1.37 30.64
N GLU A 5 -22.11 1.38 29.96
CA GLU A 5 -21.90 2.25 28.80
C GLU A 5 -21.24 1.44 27.68
N SER A 6 -22.06 1.15 26.68
CA SER A 6 -21.72 0.71 25.34
C SER A 6 -20.48 1.42 24.76
N PRO A 7 -19.53 0.71 24.12
CA PRO A 7 -18.44 1.34 23.39
C PRO A 7 -19.01 2.02 22.15
N ARG A 8 -19.08 3.35 22.23
CA ARG A 8 -19.54 4.24 21.17
C ARG A 8 -18.67 4.04 19.93
N LEU A 9 -19.33 3.66 18.84
CA LEU A 9 -18.84 3.72 17.47
C LEU A 9 -18.12 5.07 17.26
N LEU A 10 -16.82 5.03 16.96
CA LEU A 10 -16.05 6.21 16.53
C LEU A 10 -16.45 6.60 15.10
N SER A 11 -17.68 7.11 14.96
CA SER A 11 -18.25 7.69 13.74
C SER A 11 -17.70 9.10 13.46
N GLY A 12 -16.38 9.28 13.48
CA GLY A 12 -15.83 10.64 13.55
C GLY A 12 -14.48 10.88 12.92
N PHE A 13 -13.90 9.91 12.21
CA PHE A 13 -12.59 10.13 11.59
C PHE A 13 -12.72 10.50 10.11
N SER A 14 -13.54 11.47 9.74
CA SER A 14 -13.43 12.05 8.39
C SER A 14 -12.00 12.60 8.25
N PRO A 15 -11.13 12.04 7.37
CA PRO A 15 -9.85 12.66 7.14
C PRO A 15 -10.16 13.98 6.43
N GLY A 16 -10.09 15.07 7.19
CA GLY A 16 -10.09 16.40 6.60
C GLY A 16 -8.95 16.48 5.57
N PRO A 17 -9.05 17.36 4.56
CA PRO A 17 -8.01 17.51 3.57
C PRO A 17 -6.66 17.75 4.28
N VAL A 18 -5.74 16.79 4.12
CA VAL A 18 -4.44 16.68 4.82
C VAL A 18 -3.45 17.79 4.40
N SER A 19 -3.93 18.85 3.75
CA SER A 19 -3.15 19.77 2.92
C SER A 19 -3.12 21.23 3.43
N LYS A 20 -3.19 21.49 4.75
CA LYS A 20 -3.13 22.87 5.28
C LYS A 20 -2.22 23.15 6.49
N GLN A 21 -1.23 22.30 6.81
CA GLN A 21 -0.23 22.65 7.82
C GLN A 21 1.11 23.06 7.17
N LYS A 22 1.29 24.37 6.92
CA LYS A 22 2.44 24.99 6.23
C LYS A 22 3.83 24.85 6.91
N LYS A 23 3.99 23.98 7.92
CA LYS A 23 5.25 23.85 8.68
C LYS A 23 5.77 22.42 8.85
N TYR A 24 5.10 21.42 8.28
CA TYR A 24 5.51 20.02 8.38
C TYR A 24 5.90 19.48 7.01
N HIS A 25 7.16 19.05 6.87
CA HIS A 25 7.58 18.23 5.74
C HIS A 25 7.06 16.82 5.97
N HIS A 26 5.93 16.49 5.34
CA HIS A 26 5.43 15.11 5.35
C HIS A 26 6.47 14.22 4.66
N LYS A 27 6.98 13.21 5.39
CA LYS A 27 7.88 12.20 4.83
C LYS A 27 7.07 11.07 4.21
N LEU A 28 7.65 10.39 3.22
CA LEU A 28 7.10 9.17 2.63
C LEU A 28 6.64 8.16 3.70
N GLU A 29 7.43 7.99 4.76
CA GLU A 29 7.15 7.08 5.87
C GLU A 29 5.80 7.35 6.55
N CYS A 30 5.40 8.61 6.71
CA CYS A 30 4.12 8.95 7.34
C CYS A 30 2.93 8.46 6.52
N TYR A 31 3.01 8.57 5.19
CA TYR A 31 1.99 8.08 4.28
C TYR A 31 1.93 6.55 4.28
N VAL A 32 3.09 5.89 4.27
CA VAL A 32 3.18 4.43 4.34
C VAL A 32 2.54 3.90 5.62
N SER A 33 2.90 4.47 6.79
CA SER A 33 2.30 4.07 8.06
C SER A 33 0.79 4.34 8.11
N LEU A 34 0.33 5.45 7.53
CA LEU A 34 -1.10 5.76 7.47
C LEU A 34 -1.86 4.75 6.60
N ILE A 35 -1.32 4.39 5.43
CA ILE A 35 -1.90 3.37 4.55
C ILE A 35 -1.93 2.01 5.26
N GLU A 36 -0.86 1.64 5.94
CA GLU A 36 -0.77 0.38 6.69
C GLU A 36 -1.82 0.31 7.80
N LEU A 37 -2.00 1.38 8.58
CA LEU A 37 -3.03 1.45 9.61
C LEU A 37 -4.44 1.39 9.02
N LEU A 38 -4.71 2.14 7.95
CA LEU A 38 -6.01 2.12 7.29
C LEU A 38 -6.31 0.76 6.65
N CYS A 39 -5.26 0.07 6.16
CA CYS A 39 -5.35 -1.28 5.62
C CYS A 39 -5.83 -2.29 6.67
N LEU A 40 -5.40 -2.14 7.93
CA LEU A 40 -5.91 -2.96 9.05
C LEU A 40 -7.37 -2.66 9.38
N CYS A 41 -7.82 -1.43 9.16
CA CYS A 41 -9.22 -1.04 9.35
C CYS A 41 -10.13 -1.41 8.15
N GLY A 42 -9.56 -1.77 7.00
CA GLY A 42 -10.31 -2.08 5.78
C GLY A 42 -11.01 -0.88 5.13
N ASP A 43 -10.64 0.36 5.50
CA ASP A 43 -11.29 1.56 4.98
C ASP A 43 -10.70 1.97 3.60
N LEU A 44 -11.16 1.28 2.56
CA LEU A 44 -10.71 1.49 1.17
C LEU A 44 -10.94 2.94 0.69
N GLY A 45 -12.00 3.60 1.16
CA GLY A 45 -12.33 4.98 0.76
C GLY A 45 -11.28 5.98 1.24
N ARG A 46 -10.74 5.78 2.45
CA ARG A 46 -9.65 6.64 2.95
C ARG A 46 -8.30 6.26 2.37
N ILE A 47 -8.04 4.97 2.16
CA ILE A 47 -6.79 4.50 1.56
C ILE A 47 -6.61 5.14 0.18
N THR A 48 -7.65 5.11 -0.66
CA THR A 48 -7.60 5.72 -2.00
C THR A 48 -7.33 7.23 -1.94
N CYS A 49 -7.97 7.96 -1.01
CA CYS A 49 -7.67 9.39 -0.79
C CYS A 49 -6.19 9.62 -0.44
N VAL A 50 -5.62 8.83 0.47
CA VAL A 50 -4.22 8.96 0.90
C VAL A 50 -3.25 8.60 -0.22
N VAL A 51 -3.57 7.58 -1.03
CA VAL A 51 -2.75 7.17 -2.19
C VAL A 51 -2.71 8.26 -3.26
N VAL A 52 -3.83 8.93 -3.53
CA VAL A 52 -3.88 10.06 -4.47
C VAL A 52 -2.97 11.19 -4.01
N GLU A 53 -2.99 11.52 -2.72
CA GLU A 53 -2.09 12.53 -2.15
C GLU A 53 -0.62 12.07 -2.20
N LEU A 54 -0.34 10.81 -1.87
CA LEU A 54 1.00 10.23 -1.96
C LEU A 54 1.59 10.35 -3.38
N LYS A 55 0.78 10.05 -4.40
CA LYS A 55 1.16 10.17 -5.82
C LYS A 55 1.50 11.61 -6.24
N LYS A 56 0.84 12.62 -5.65
CA LYS A 56 1.10 14.04 -5.95
C LYS A 56 2.41 14.56 -5.36
N MET A 57 2.86 13.98 -4.25
CA MET A 57 4.03 14.46 -3.52
C MET A 57 5.37 14.05 -4.16
N ASN A 58 5.35 13.28 -5.25
CA ASN A 58 6.51 12.91 -6.09
C ASN A 58 7.73 12.42 -5.27
N PHE A 59 7.49 11.62 -4.24
CA PHE A 59 8.56 11.07 -3.41
C PHE A 59 9.40 10.02 -4.16
N LEU A 60 10.70 10.04 -3.91
CA LEU A 60 11.58 8.91 -4.24
C LEU A 60 11.16 7.70 -3.40
N MET A 61 10.69 6.66 -4.08
CA MET A 61 10.31 5.41 -3.44
C MET A 61 11.57 4.77 -2.83
N ASN A 62 11.51 4.31 -1.59
CA ASN A 62 12.57 3.51 -0.97
C ASN A 62 12.13 2.05 -0.84
N SER A 63 13.07 1.13 -0.63
CA SER A 63 12.81 -0.31 -0.60
C SER A 63 11.81 -0.71 0.50
N ASN A 64 11.95 -0.11 1.69
CA ASN A 64 11.08 -0.43 2.83
C ASN A 64 9.63 0.03 2.59
N ALA A 65 9.46 1.28 2.13
CA ALA A 65 8.16 1.85 1.77
C ALA A 65 7.48 1.03 0.67
N ALA A 66 8.23 0.66 -0.36
CA ALA A 66 7.67 -0.13 -1.47
C ALA A 66 7.18 -1.50 -0.99
N ASN A 67 7.97 -2.19 -0.16
CA ASN A 67 7.58 -3.48 0.43
C ASN A 67 6.31 -3.35 1.28
N CYS A 68 6.23 -2.34 2.14
CA CYS A 68 5.05 -2.09 2.98
C CYS A 68 3.79 -1.79 2.15
N LEU A 69 3.93 -0.96 1.11
CA LEU A 69 2.81 -0.61 0.23
C LEU A 69 2.36 -1.81 -0.62
N ILE A 70 3.29 -2.59 -1.18
CA ILE A 70 2.98 -3.82 -1.93
C ILE A 70 2.25 -4.83 -1.05
N ARG A 71 2.71 -5.01 0.19
CA ARG A 71 2.02 -5.86 1.17
C ARG A 71 0.60 -5.38 1.43
N SER A 72 0.44 -4.09 1.71
CA SER A 72 -0.86 -3.48 2.05
C SER A 72 -1.84 -3.59 0.88
N PHE A 73 -1.43 -3.17 -0.32
CA PHE A 73 -2.29 -3.24 -1.51
C PHE A 73 -2.56 -4.66 -1.97
N GLY A 74 -1.57 -5.56 -1.86
CA GLY A 74 -1.73 -6.97 -2.21
C GLY A 74 -2.76 -7.68 -1.32
N CYS A 75 -2.79 -7.38 -0.02
CA CYS A 75 -3.81 -7.92 0.89
C CYS A 75 -5.22 -7.38 0.61
N LEU A 76 -5.33 -6.15 0.09
CA LEU A 76 -6.61 -5.50 -0.22
C LEU A 76 -7.11 -5.78 -1.64
N GLY A 77 -6.33 -6.47 -2.47
CA GLY A 77 -6.65 -6.67 -3.89
C GLY A 77 -6.60 -5.38 -4.72
N MET A 78 -5.91 -4.34 -4.24
CA MET A 78 -5.75 -3.06 -4.93
C MET A 78 -4.66 -3.16 -5.99
N VAL A 79 -4.96 -3.85 -7.10
CA VAL A 79 -3.98 -4.22 -8.13
C VAL A 79 -3.37 -3.02 -8.85
N GLU A 80 -4.13 -1.96 -9.12
CA GLU A 80 -3.60 -0.79 -9.82
C GLU A 80 -2.54 -0.08 -8.98
N GLU A 81 -2.79 0.09 -7.68
CA GLU A 81 -1.87 0.68 -6.72
C GLU A 81 -0.65 -0.22 -6.49
N LEU A 82 -0.87 -1.52 -6.37
CA LEU A 82 0.18 -2.54 -6.28
C LEU A 82 1.14 -2.44 -7.48
N LEU A 83 0.62 -2.41 -8.71
CA LEU A 83 1.41 -2.31 -9.94
C LEU A 83 2.09 -0.95 -10.09
N TRP A 84 1.47 0.12 -9.60
CA TRP A 84 2.10 1.45 -9.55
C TRP A 84 3.35 1.44 -8.67
N VAL A 85 3.28 0.86 -7.46
CA VAL A 85 4.46 0.73 -6.58
C VAL A 85 5.52 -0.15 -7.22
N TRP A 86 5.14 -1.28 -7.81
CA TRP A 86 6.04 -2.18 -8.52
C TRP A 86 6.84 -1.48 -9.63
N ARG A 87 6.16 -0.67 -10.44
CA ARG A 87 6.80 0.10 -11.51
C ARG A 87 7.77 1.13 -10.94
N GLY A 88 7.37 1.81 -9.86
CA GLY A 88 8.23 2.74 -9.13
C GLY A 88 9.49 2.07 -8.56
N MET A 89 9.42 0.81 -8.11
CA MET A 89 10.63 0.08 -7.68
C MET A 89 11.59 -0.13 -8.86
N LYS A 90 11.07 -0.60 -10.00
CA LYS A 90 11.90 -0.83 -11.21
C LYS A 90 12.55 0.46 -11.72
N GLU A 91 11.79 1.55 -11.78
CA GLU A 91 12.28 2.87 -12.23
C GLU A 91 13.38 3.43 -11.31
N ASN A 92 13.29 3.15 -10.00
CA ASN A 92 14.31 3.55 -9.03
C ASN A 92 15.46 2.55 -8.89
N GLY A 93 15.51 1.49 -9.72
CA GLY A 93 16.54 0.44 -9.64
C GLY A 93 16.49 -0.36 -8.34
N ILE A 94 15.35 -0.39 -7.65
CA ILE A 94 15.16 -1.14 -6.40
C ILE A 94 14.77 -2.55 -6.77
N GLU A 95 15.63 -3.50 -6.39
CA GLU A 95 15.39 -4.91 -6.64
C GLU A 95 14.33 -5.45 -5.67
N PRO A 96 13.24 -6.04 -6.17
CA PRO A 96 12.20 -6.60 -5.33
C PRO A 96 12.63 -7.92 -4.71
N SER A 97 12.39 -8.07 -3.41
CA SER A 97 12.71 -9.29 -2.68
C SER A 97 11.69 -10.41 -2.94
N LEU A 98 12.06 -11.65 -2.58
CA LEU A 98 11.13 -12.80 -2.63
C LEU A 98 9.82 -12.53 -1.86
N TYR A 99 9.92 -11.84 -0.71
CA TYR A 99 8.76 -11.40 0.05
C TYR A 99 7.84 -10.52 -0.79
N THR A 100 8.40 -9.57 -1.54
CA THR A 100 7.68 -8.66 -2.43
C THR A 100 6.95 -9.40 -3.55
N TYR A 101 7.62 -10.35 -4.20
CA TYR A 101 7.03 -11.19 -5.25
C TYR A 101 5.84 -12.01 -4.75
N ASN A 102 5.91 -12.56 -3.54
CA ASN A 102 4.81 -13.33 -2.97
C ASN A 102 3.52 -12.49 -2.84
N PHE A 103 3.62 -11.24 -2.36
CA PHE A 103 2.46 -10.36 -2.27
C PHE A 103 1.94 -9.91 -3.63
N LEU A 104 2.83 -9.72 -4.61
CA LEU A 104 2.42 -9.41 -5.98
C LEU A 104 1.61 -10.54 -6.59
N VAL A 105 2.11 -11.77 -6.52
CA VAL A 105 1.41 -12.95 -7.04
C VAL A 105 0.10 -13.15 -6.30
N ASN A 106 0.10 -13.08 -4.96
CA ASN A 106 -1.12 -13.23 -4.16
C ASN A 106 -2.16 -12.15 -4.49
N GLY A 107 -1.75 -10.88 -4.59
CA GLY A 107 -2.66 -9.77 -4.93
C GLY A 107 -3.26 -9.90 -6.33
N LEU A 108 -2.47 -10.35 -7.31
CA LEU A 108 -2.92 -10.54 -8.70
C LEU A 108 -3.87 -11.74 -8.82
N VAL A 109 -3.57 -12.86 -8.16
CA VAL A 109 -4.43 -14.05 -8.15
C VAL A 109 -5.77 -13.77 -7.46
N ASN A 110 -5.75 -13.11 -6.29
CA ASN A 110 -6.97 -12.78 -5.54
C ASN A 110 -7.89 -11.80 -6.27
N SER A 111 -7.35 -11.06 -7.24
CA SER A 111 -8.10 -10.09 -8.04
C SER A 111 -8.48 -10.64 -9.42
N MET A 112 -8.32 -11.95 -9.65
CA MET A 112 -8.56 -12.66 -10.92
C MET A 112 -7.74 -12.16 -12.13
N PHE A 113 -6.64 -11.43 -11.90
CA PHE A 113 -5.71 -11.01 -12.96
C PHE A 113 -4.65 -12.09 -13.23
N ILE A 114 -5.11 -13.28 -13.63
CA ILE A 114 -4.27 -14.50 -13.71
C ILE A 114 -3.13 -14.35 -14.72
N GLU A 115 -3.36 -13.78 -15.91
CA GLU A 115 -2.28 -13.57 -16.91
C GLU A 115 -1.17 -12.64 -16.39
N SER A 116 -1.53 -11.64 -15.58
CA SER A 116 -0.53 -10.74 -14.99
C SER A 116 0.24 -11.44 -13.86
N ALA A 117 -0.43 -12.30 -13.10
CA ALA A 117 0.19 -13.14 -12.07
C ALA A 117 1.24 -14.09 -12.69
N GLU A 118 0.92 -14.75 -13.82
CA GLU A 118 1.85 -15.66 -14.51
C GLU A 118 3.12 -14.93 -14.98
N ARG A 119 3.01 -13.73 -15.55
CA ARG A 119 4.20 -12.95 -15.96
C ARG A 119 5.07 -12.55 -14.77
N VAL A 120 4.46 -12.14 -13.66
CA VAL A 120 5.20 -11.79 -12.45
C VAL A 120 5.86 -13.02 -11.83
N PHE A 121 5.17 -14.17 -11.85
CA PHE A 121 5.71 -15.44 -11.38
C PHE A 121 6.92 -15.90 -12.21
N GLU A 122 6.86 -15.82 -13.54
CA GLU A 122 8.00 -16.22 -14.39
C GLU A 122 9.22 -15.31 -14.18
N VAL A 123 9.01 -14.00 -14.02
CA VAL A 123 10.08 -13.04 -13.70
C VAL A 123 10.68 -13.33 -12.32
N GLY A 124 9.85 -13.63 -11.31
CA GLY A 124 10.33 -14.01 -9.98
C GLY A 124 11.10 -15.33 -9.97
N ARG A 125 10.71 -16.29 -10.83
CA ARG A 125 11.37 -17.59 -10.94
C ARG A 125 12.80 -17.48 -11.48
N LEU A 126 13.04 -16.60 -12.46
CA LEU A 126 14.37 -16.34 -13.03
C LEU A 126 15.34 -15.71 -12.01
N CYS A 127 14.85 -14.92 -11.06
CA CYS A 127 15.66 -14.37 -9.95
C CYS A 127 15.98 -15.37 -8.83
N LEU A 128 15.33 -16.54 -8.77
CA LEU A 128 15.54 -17.54 -7.71
C LEU A 128 16.47 -18.70 -8.12
N THR A 129 16.76 -18.85 -9.42
CA THR A 129 17.63 -19.90 -9.99
C THR A 129 19.04 -19.44 -10.34
N LEU A 130 19.41 -18.19 -10.04
CA LEU A 130 20.76 -17.63 -10.12
C LEU A 130 21.22 -17.22 -8.71
#